data_AF-A0A6B2NRH5-F1
#
_entry.id   AF-A0A6B2NRH5-F1
#
_cell.length_a   1.000
_cell.length_b   1.000
_cell.length_c   1.000
_cell.angle_alpha   90.00
_cell.angle_beta   90.00
_cell.angle_gamma   90.00
#
_symmetry.space_group_name_H-M   'P 1'
#
loop_
_entity.id
_entity.type
_entity.pdbx_description
1 polymer ?
#
loop_
_entity_poly.entity_id
_entity_poly.type
_entity_poly.pdbx_seq_one_letter_code
_entity_poly.pdbx_strand_id
1 'polypeptide(L)'
;MTPFVRILLPGLMLVGAAFAIQLTGLAQRLGAHPWWAHKVIWAGIPLGIGLAMTAWVLRIPRNTRFIGFTLFAFFAFAVAKAGKLRFAASFAEDALAGQAWYLGWLATCALTAAAVASLFRYDRQTH
;
A
#
# COMPACT_ATOMS: atom_id res chain seq x y z
N MET A 1 26.66 3.33 -3.92
CA MET A 1 25.76 3.02 -2.79
C MET A 1 25.89 1.54 -2.44
N THR A 2 26.16 1.22 -1.17
CA THR A 2 26.17 -0.17 -0.68
C THR A 2 24.76 -0.79 -0.80
N PRO A 3 24.64 -2.13 -0.86
CA PRO A 3 23.34 -2.83 -0.88
C PRO A 3 22.41 -2.40 0.26
N PHE A 4 23.01 -2.14 1.43
CA PHE A 4 22.33 -1.66 2.62
C PHE A 4 21.64 -0.29 2.43
N VAL A 5 22.34 0.68 1.84
CA VAL A 5 21.80 2.02 1.57
C VAL A 5 20.64 1.99 0.59
N ARG A 6 20.64 1.04 -0.36
CA ARG A 6 19.57 0.89 -1.38
C ARG A 6 18.26 0.36 -0.81
N ILE A 7 18.31 -0.32 0.34
CA ILE A 7 17.14 -0.83 1.06
C ILE A 7 16.66 0.19 2.08
N LEU A 8 17.59 0.84 2.79
CA LEU A 8 17.24 1.82 3.80
C LEU A 8 16.57 3.06 3.21
N LEU A 9 17.04 3.56 2.07
CA LEU A 9 16.48 4.76 1.46
C LEU A 9 14.98 4.64 1.13
N PRO A 10 14.50 3.60 0.41
CA PRO A 10 13.06 3.40 0.21
C PRO A 10 12.29 3.29 1.52
N GLY A 11 12.84 2.55 2.49
CA GLY A 11 12.22 2.40 3.81
C GLY A 11 12.02 3.74 4.51
N LEU A 12 13.06 4.57 4.56
CA LEU A 12 12.98 5.91 5.16
C LEU A 12 12.01 6.83 4.41
N MET A 13 11.98 6.79 3.08
CA MET A 13 11.03 7.58 2.29
C MET A 13 9.58 7.15 2.54
N LEU A 14 9.31 5.84 2.62
CA LEU A 14 8.00 5.31 2.95
C LEU A 14 7.56 5.69 4.36
N VAL A 15 8.45 5.60 5.33
CA VAL A 15 8.19 6.02 6.73
C VAL A 15 7.89 7.52 6.79
N GLY A 16 8.68 8.36 6.13
CA GLY A 16 8.44 9.80 6.07
C GLY A 16 7.10 10.15 5.42
N ALA A 17 6.76 9.50 4.30
CA ALA A 17 5.47 9.67 3.64
C ALA A 17 4.31 9.20 4.53
N ALA A 18 4.45 8.07 5.22
CA ALA A 18 3.44 7.56 6.14
C ALA A 18 3.17 8.53 7.29
N PHE A 19 4.21 9.11 7.89
CA PHE A 19 4.06 10.15 8.91
C PHE A 19 3.32 11.37 8.37
N ALA A 20 3.69 11.88 7.18
CA ALA A 20 3.00 13.02 6.56
C ALA A 20 1.52 12.73 6.29
N ILE A 21 1.19 11.55 5.77
CA ILE A 21 -0.20 11.11 5.52
C ILE A 21 -0.98 11.00 6.84
N GLN A 22 -0.35 10.50 7.91
CA GLN A 22 -0.94 10.40 9.23
C GLN A 22 -1.23 11.77 9.83
N LEU A 23 -0.27 12.71 9.79
CA LEU A 23 -0.43 14.06 10.34
C LEU A 23 -1.49 14.87 9.61
N THR A 24 -1.61 14.69 8.29
CA THR A 24 -2.60 15.40 7.46
C THR A 24 -3.99 14.77 7.50
N GLY A 25 -4.13 13.54 8.03
CA GLY A 25 -5.37 12.78 8.00
C GLY A 25 -5.82 12.39 6.58
N LEU A 26 -4.90 12.39 5.60
CA LEU A 26 -5.24 12.21 4.18
C LEU A 26 -5.99 10.89 3.93
N ALA A 27 -5.55 9.79 4.56
CA ALA A 27 -6.22 8.51 4.43
C ALA A 27 -7.69 8.57 4.89
N GLN A 28 -7.98 9.25 6.00
CA GLN A 28 -9.33 9.41 6.52
C GLN A 28 -10.19 10.24 5.57
N ARG A 29 -9.65 11.34 5.04
CA ARG A 29 -10.32 12.20 4.04
C ARG A 29 -10.68 11.43 2.77
N LEU A 30 -9.80 10.53 2.34
CA LEU A 30 -10.03 9.65 1.18
C LEU A 30 -11.04 8.52 1.47
N GLY A 31 -11.31 8.25 2.75
CA GLY A 31 -12.36 7.36 3.20
C GLY A 31 -11.88 6.18 4.05
N ALA A 32 -10.67 6.19 4.57
CA ALA A 32 -10.26 5.24 5.60
C ALA A 32 -11.03 5.49 6.89
N HIS A 33 -11.30 4.44 7.65
CA HIS A 33 -12.01 4.59 8.91
C HIS A 33 -11.09 5.19 9.99
N PRO A 34 -11.56 6.12 10.83
CA PRO A 34 -10.72 6.83 11.80
C PRO A 34 -9.92 5.92 12.74
N TRP A 35 -10.55 4.87 13.27
CA TRP A 35 -9.94 3.95 14.25
C TRP A 35 -8.80 3.08 13.74
N TRP A 36 -8.63 2.95 12.42
CA TRP A 36 -7.64 2.04 11.85
C TRP A 36 -6.89 2.60 10.65
N ALA A 37 -7.17 3.84 10.23
CA ALA A 37 -6.42 4.55 9.21
C ALA A 37 -4.90 4.51 9.45
N HIS A 38 -4.45 4.73 10.69
CA HIS A 38 -3.02 4.65 11.02
C HIS A 38 -2.51 3.21 11.00
N LYS A 39 -3.31 2.26 11.51
CA LYS A 39 -2.93 0.84 11.58
C LYS A 39 -2.67 0.25 10.19
N VAL A 40 -3.53 0.56 9.21
CA VAL A 40 -3.36 0.04 7.84
C VAL A 40 -2.21 0.68 7.09
N ILE A 41 -1.89 1.96 7.35
CA ILE A 41 -0.69 2.60 6.80
C ILE A 41 0.56 1.88 7.32
N TRP A 42 0.68 1.75 8.64
CA TRP A 42 1.86 1.15 9.27
C TRP A 42 2.00 -0.35 9.00
N ALA A 43 0.90 -1.09 8.92
CA ALA A 43 0.91 -2.49 8.52
C ALA A 43 1.20 -2.66 7.02
N GLY A 44 0.71 -1.74 6.18
CA GLY A 44 0.92 -1.76 4.74
C GLY A 44 2.38 -1.63 4.34
N ILE A 45 3.16 -0.79 5.02
CA ILE A 45 4.59 -0.57 4.68
C ILE A 45 5.41 -1.87 4.65
N PRO A 46 5.52 -2.66 5.74
CA PRO A 46 6.31 -3.90 5.72
C PRO A 46 5.75 -4.93 4.74
N LEU A 47 4.42 -5.02 4.58
CA LEU A 47 3.79 -5.89 3.59
C LEU A 47 4.18 -5.49 2.16
N GLY A 48 4.15 -4.20 1.85
CA GLY A 48 4.52 -3.66 0.55
C GLY A 48 5.99 -3.86 0.22
N ILE A 49 6.87 -3.63 1.20
CA ILE A 49 8.31 -3.93 1.05
C ILE A 49 8.51 -5.42 0.78
N GLY A 50 7.82 -6.30 1.53
CA GLY A 50 7.84 -7.74 1.31
C GLY A 50 7.43 -8.11 -0.12
N LEU A 51 6.31 -7.57 -0.62
CA LEU A 51 5.84 -7.79 -1.98
C LEU A 51 6.84 -7.31 -3.05
N ALA A 52 7.42 -6.13 -2.86
CA ALA A 52 8.42 -5.60 -3.79
C ALA A 52 9.70 -6.45 -3.81
N MET A 53 10.12 -6.96 -2.64
CA MET A 53 11.25 -7.89 -2.51
C MET A 53 10.94 -9.24 -3.16
N THR A 54 9.76 -9.81 -2.95
CA THR A 54 9.34 -11.05 -3.62
C THR A 54 9.36 -10.89 -5.14
N ALA A 55 8.78 -9.80 -5.66
CA ALA A 55 8.79 -9.52 -7.10
C ALA A 55 10.20 -9.29 -7.65
N TRP A 56 11.11 -8.73 -6.84
CA TRP A 56 12.52 -8.60 -7.19
C TRP A 56 13.24 -9.96 -7.27
N VAL A 57 13.03 -10.84 -6.26
CA VAL A 57 13.59 -12.20 -6.23
C VAL A 57 13.10 -13.01 -7.43
N LEU A 58 11.83 -12.86 -7.81
CA LEU A 58 11.22 -13.47 -9.00
C LEU A 58 11.66 -12.83 -10.33
N ARG A 59 12.57 -11.85 -10.29
CA ARG A 59 13.11 -11.14 -11.46
C ARG A 59 12.05 -10.45 -12.33
N ILE A 60 10.93 -10.05 -11.75
CA ILE A 60 9.89 -9.31 -12.48
C ILE A 60 10.45 -7.94 -12.88
N PRO A 61 10.31 -7.51 -14.15
CA PRO A 61 10.85 -6.23 -14.61
C PRO A 61 10.32 -5.06 -13.79
N ARG A 62 11.17 -4.05 -13.56
CA ARG A 62 10.85 -2.86 -12.75
C ARG A 62 9.54 -2.19 -13.18
N ASN A 63 9.36 -1.95 -14.47
CA ASN A 63 8.19 -1.26 -15.00
C ASN A 63 6.93 -2.10 -14.78
N THR A 64 6.99 -3.41 -15.02
CA THR A 64 5.89 -4.33 -14.76
C THR A 64 5.50 -4.35 -13.29
N ARG A 65 6.47 -4.37 -12.36
CA ARG A 65 6.21 -4.29 -10.91
C ARG A 65 5.53 -2.99 -10.54
N PHE A 66 6.10 -1.86 -10.95
CA PHE A 66 5.56 -0.54 -10.65
C PHE A 66 4.13 -0.38 -11.18
N ILE A 67 3.92 -0.62 -12.48
CA ILE A 67 2.60 -0.50 -13.12
C ILE A 67 1.61 -1.47 -12.49
N GLY A 68 2.00 -2.74 -12.30
CA GLY A 68 1.14 -3.76 -11.72
C GLY A 68 0.69 -3.40 -10.30
N PHE A 69 1.62 -3.04 -9.42
CA PHE A 69 1.27 -2.65 -8.05
C PHE A 69 0.44 -1.37 -8.01
N THR A 70 0.73 -0.38 -8.85
CA THR A 70 -0.09 0.83 -8.95
C THR A 70 -1.52 0.52 -9.40
N LEU A 71 -1.70 -0.31 -10.43
CA LEU A 71 -3.03 -0.72 -10.89
C LEU A 71 -3.78 -1.49 -9.81
N PHE A 72 -3.13 -2.46 -9.16
CA PHE A 72 -3.76 -3.20 -8.06
C PHE A 72 -4.07 -2.31 -6.86
N ALA A 73 -3.26 -1.28 -6.57
CA ALA A 73 -3.56 -0.32 -5.51
C ALA A 73 -4.85 0.47 -5.83
N PHE A 74 -5.05 0.88 -7.09
CA PHE A 74 -6.30 1.52 -7.53
C PHE A 74 -7.51 0.57 -7.40
N PHE A 75 -7.37 -0.70 -7.80
CA PHE A 75 -8.44 -1.68 -7.63
C PHE A 75 -8.76 -1.93 -6.14
N ALA A 76 -7.75 -2.09 -5.30
CA ALA A 76 -7.92 -2.24 -3.85
C ALA A 76 -8.62 -1.02 -3.24
N PHE A 77 -8.26 0.19 -3.68
CA PHE A 77 -8.91 1.42 -3.25
C PHE A 77 -10.38 1.46 -3.68
N ALA A 78 -10.70 1.07 -4.91
CA ALA A 78 -12.08 0.98 -5.39
C ALA A 78 -12.92 -0.02 -4.56
N VAL A 79 -12.35 -1.19 -4.24
CA VAL A 79 -12.97 -2.18 -3.35
C VAL A 79 -13.20 -1.58 -1.96
N ALA A 80 -12.22 -0.87 -1.40
CA ALA A 80 -12.35 -0.21 -0.10
C ALA A 80 -13.48 0.81 -0.08
N LYS A 81 -13.64 1.59 -1.16
CA LYS A 81 -14.71 2.59 -1.30
C LYS A 81 -16.08 1.93 -1.44
N ALA A 82 -16.20 0.88 -2.23
CA ALA A 82 -17.44 0.12 -2.37
C ALA A 82 -17.84 -0.54 -1.04
N GLY A 83 -16.88 -1.15 -0.34
CA GLY A 83 -17.07 -1.74 0.99
C GLY A 83 -17.57 -0.70 2.00
N LYS A 84 -16.93 0.48 2.06
CA LYS A 84 -17.37 1.58 2.93
C LYS A 84 -18.82 1.97 2.67
N LEU A 85 -19.19 2.19 1.41
CA LEU A 85 -20.54 2.65 1.04
C LEU A 85 -21.60 1.63 1.44
N ARG A 86 -21.36 0.34 1.15
CA ARG A 86 -22.26 -0.75 1.52
C ARG A 86 -22.38 -0.92 3.03
N PHE A 87 -21.25 -0.89 3.74
CA PHE A 87 -21.21 -1.03 5.19
C PHE A 87 -21.98 0.11 5.89
N ALA A 88 -21.82 1.34 5.39
CA ALA A 88 -22.58 2.48 5.90
C ALA A 88 -24.07 2.38 5.57
N ALA A 89 -24.43 1.96 4.35
CA ALA A 89 -25.82 1.79 3.93
C ALA A 89 -26.53 0.66 4.72
N SER A 90 -25.80 -0.35 5.16
CA SER A 90 -26.31 -1.43 6.01
C SER A 90 -26.30 -1.09 7.51
N PHE A 91 -26.04 0.17 7.90
CA PHE A 91 -25.88 0.56 9.32
C PHE A 91 -24.88 -0.34 10.08
N ALA A 92 -23.77 -0.69 9.43
CA ALA A 92 -22.73 -1.59 9.94
C ALA A 92 -23.10 -3.07 10.11
N GLU A 93 -24.25 -3.53 9.59
CA GLU A 93 -24.66 -4.95 9.66
C GLU A 93 -23.98 -5.86 8.60
N ASP A 94 -23.61 -5.33 7.42
CA ASP A 94 -22.92 -6.10 6.36
C ASP A 94 -21.43 -6.29 6.71
N ALA A 95 -21.12 -7.29 7.53
CA ALA A 95 -19.76 -7.58 7.96
C ALA A 95 -18.78 -7.79 6.79
N LEU A 96 -19.24 -8.36 5.68
CA LEU A 96 -18.41 -8.57 4.49
C LEU A 96 -18.02 -7.23 3.85
N ALA A 97 -18.95 -6.28 3.78
CA ALA A 97 -18.64 -4.91 3.33
C ALA A 97 -17.65 -4.22 4.27
N GLY A 98 -17.76 -4.43 5.59
CA GLY A 98 -16.79 -3.95 6.58
C GLY A 98 -15.39 -4.54 6.35
N GLN A 99 -15.30 -5.84 6.09
CA GLN A 99 -14.03 -6.52 5.75
C GLN A 99 -13.46 -6.02 4.42
N ALA A 100 -14.28 -5.82 3.40
CA ALA A 100 -13.86 -5.28 2.11
C ALA A 100 -13.32 -3.85 2.26
N TRP A 101 -13.96 -3.03 3.10
CA TRP A 101 -13.43 -1.72 3.47
C TRP A 101 -12.06 -1.87 4.14
N TYR A 102 -11.93 -2.83 5.07
CA TYR A 102 -10.69 -3.06 5.82
C TYR A 102 -9.51 -3.53 5.01
N LEU A 103 -9.68 -4.68 4.39
CA LEU A 103 -8.66 -5.31 3.60
C LEU A 103 -8.35 -4.49 2.35
N GLY A 104 -9.33 -3.78 1.79
CA GLY A 104 -9.13 -2.85 0.68
C GLY A 104 -8.16 -1.72 1.04
N TRP A 105 -8.31 -1.08 2.21
CA TRP A 105 -7.37 -0.04 2.66
C TRP A 105 -5.99 -0.60 3.00
N LEU A 106 -5.93 -1.75 3.67
CA LEU A 106 -4.65 -2.42 3.94
C LEU A 106 -3.90 -2.76 2.65
N ALA A 107 -4.60 -3.33 1.67
CA ALA A 107 -4.04 -3.65 0.37
C ALA A 107 -3.65 -2.39 -0.41
N THR A 108 -4.45 -1.32 -0.35
CA THR A 108 -4.11 -0.02 -0.96
C THR A 108 -2.78 0.50 -0.42
N CYS A 109 -2.60 0.51 0.91
CA CYS A 109 -1.36 0.94 1.55
C CYS A 109 -0.18 0.02 1.19
N ALA A 110 -0.37 -1.30 1.24
CA ALA A 110 0.67 -2.27 0.91
C ALA A 110 1.12 -2.19 -0.56
N LEU A 111 0.19 -2.11 -1.49
CA LEU A 111 0.48 -2.04 -2.93
C LEU A 111 1.07 -0.69 -3.33
N THR A 112 0.63 0.40 -2.69
CA THR A 112 1.27 1.72 -2.87
C THR A 112 2.71 1.70 -2.37
N ALA A 113 2.96 1.11 -1.19
CA ALA A 113 4.31 0.96 -0.66
C ALA A 113 5.18 0.07 -1.57
N ALA A 114 4.61 -1.03 -2.12
CA ALA A 114 5.29 -1.91 -3.06
C ALA A 114 5.64 -1.20 -4.39
N ALA A 115 4.73 -0.36 -4.90
CA ALA A 115 4.96 0.44 -6.09
C ALA A 115 6.11 1.42 -5.87
N VAL A 116 6.07 2.19 -4.78
CA VAL A 116 7.15 3.13 -4.42
C VAL A 116 8.47 2.40 -4.22
N ALA A 117 8.50 1.28 -3.49
CA ALA A 117 9.71 0.47 -3.30
C ALA A 117 10.27 -0.07 -4.63
N SER A 118 9.40 -0.37 -5.61
CA SER A 118 9.81 -0.83 -6.95
C SER A 118 10.50 0.26 -7.77
N LEU A 119 10.38 1.54 -7.41
CA LEU A 119 11.12 2.62 -8.08
C LEU A 119 12.62 2.55 -7.81
N PHE A 120 13.05 1.89 -6.73
CA PHE A 120 14.45 1.82 -6.31
C PHE A 120 15.18 0.66 -6.98
N ARG A 121 16.42 0.92 -7.43
CA ARG A 121 17.25 -0.08 -8.11
C ARG A 121 17.98 -0.95 -7.09
N TYR A 122 17.50 -2.18 -6.98
CA TYR A 122 18.28 -3.31 -6.49
C TYR A 122 19.13 -3.80 -7.67
N ASP A 123 20.46 -3.63 -7.61
CA ASP A 123 21.34 -3.94 -8.75
C ASP A 123 21.11 -5.35 -9.32
N ARG A 124 21.21 -5.46 -10.65
CA ARG A 124 20.98 -6.63 -11.52
C ARG A 124 19.54 -6.96 -11.90
N GLN A 125 18.84 -6.01 -12.53
CA GLN A 125 17.77 -6.34 -13.47
C GLN A 125 17.95 -5.49 -14.73
N THR A 126 18.92 -5.87 -15.55
CA THR A 126 19.07 -5.40 -16.93
C THR A 126 18.34 -6.40 -17.81
N HIS A 127 17.16 -6.04 -18.31
CA HIS A 127 16.69 -6.27 -19.67
C HIS A 127 15.65 -5.19 -19.97
#